data_AF-A0AAW2T3I1-F1
#
_entry.id   AF-A0AAW2T3I1-F1
#
_cell.length_a   1.000
_cell.length_b   1.000
_cell.length_c   1.000
_cell.angle_alpha   90.00
_cell.angle_beta   90.00
_cell.angle_gamma   90.00
#
_symmetry.space_group_name_H-M   'P 1'
#
loop_
_entity.id
_entity.type
_entity.pdbx_description
1 polymer ?
#
loop_
_entity_poly.entity_id
_entity_poly.type
_entity_poly.pdbx_seq_one_letter_code
_entity_poly.pdbx_strand_id
1 'polypeptide(L)' 'MDTSIICNLCLNMQPLPQEESKTLFYRKAFLGGSCPSYLEEIADIVLKRCEGLPLAIVVIGSLLATKNNNIEEWNKFL' A
#
# COMPACT_ATOMS: atom_id res chain seq x y z
N MET A 1 20.19 -21.15 -18.21
CA MET A 1 19.63 -19.90 -17.65
C MET A 1 18.57 -20.31 -16.68
N ASP A 2 18.91 -20.28 -15.40
CA ASP A 2 18.20 -20.94 -14.32
C ASP A 2 16.75 -20.46 -14.19
N THR A 3 15.82 -21.41 -14.30
CA THR A 3 14.39 -21.23 -14.02
C THR A 3 14.11 -20.88 -12.55
N SER A 4 15.14 -20.88 -11.70
CA SER A 4 15.08 -20.51 -10.28
C SER A 4 14.95 -19.00 -10.01
N ILE A 5 15.08 -18.13 -11.03
CA ILE A 5 14.96 -16.67 -10.85
C ILE A 5 13.49 -16.19 -10.92
N ILE A 6 12.57 -17.04 -11.39
CA ILE A 6 11.17 -16.63 -11.66
C ILE A 6 10.29 -16.60 -10.38
N CYS A 7 10.68 -17.22 -9.27
CA CYS A 7 9.80 -17.38 -8.11
C CYS A 7 10.09 -16.51 -6.88
N ASN A 8 10.77 -15.36 -7.03
CA ASN A 8 10.53 -14.26 -6.08
C ASN A 8 9.09 -13.70 -6.22
N LEU A 9 8.37 -14.15 -7.26
CA LEU A 9 6.95 -13.91 -7.56
C LEU A 9 5.98 -14.78 -6.75
N CYS A 10 6.45 -15.83 -6.07
CA CYS A 10 5.63 -16.58 -5.10
C CYS A 10 5.62 -15.82 -3.77
N LEU A 11 5.00 -14.65 -3.81
CA LEU A 11 4.11 -14.15 -2.77
C LEU A 11 4.39 -14.77 -1.38
N ASN A 12 5.31 -14.17 -0.62
CA ASN A 12 5.17 -14.20 0.82
C ASN A 12 3.83 -13.53 1.14
N MET A 13 2.76 -14.32 1.08
CA MET A 13 1.35 -13.96 1.28
C MET A 13 1.00 -13.87 2.76
N GLN A 14 1.99 -14.01 3.63
CA GLN A 14 1.82 -13.79 5.05
C GLN A 14 1.44 -12.32 5.25
N PRO A 15 0.34 -12.04 5.95
CA PRO A 15 0.02 -10.69 6.37
C PRO A 15 1.20 -10.08 7.11
N LEU A 16 1.59 -8.88 6.71
CA LEU A 16 2.59 -8.10 7.41
C LEU A 16 2.00 -7.61 8.74
N PRO A 17 2.83 -7.45 9.78
CA PRO A 17 2.46 -6.68 10.96
C PRO A 17 1.95 -5.29 10.58
N GLN A 18 1.12 -4.70 11.44
CA GLN A 18 0.48 -3.41 11.15
C GLN A 18 1.50 -2.30 10.85
N GLU A 19 2.60 -2.23 11.60
CA GLU A 19 3.65 -1.22 11.41
C GLU A 19 4.39 -1.38 10.08
N GLU A 20 4.69 -2.62 9.69
CA GLU A 20 5.32 -2.92 8.40
C GLU A 20 4.37 -2.65 7.23
N SER A 21 3.08 -3.00 7.40
CA SER A 21 2.02 -2.68 6.45
C SER A 21 1.92 -1.18 6.21
N LYS A 22 1.91 -0.39 7.30
CA LYS A 22 1.83 1.08 7.25
C LYS A 22 3.05 1.68 6.57
N THR A 23 4.24 1.19 6.93
CA THR A 23 5.50 1.62 6.31
C THR A 23 5.52 1.34 4.81
N LEU A 24 5.11 0.13 4.41
CA LEU A 24 5.03 -0.26 2.99
C LEU A 24 4.00 0.57 2.24
N PHE A 25 2.82 0.77 2.82
CA PHE A 25 1.76 1.55 2.23
C PHE A 25 2.21 2.99 1.98
N TYR A 26 2.80 3.65 2.98
CA TYR A 26 3.26 5.04 2.85
C TYR A 26 4.37 5.18 1.81
N ARG A 27 5.30 4.22 1.77
CA ARG A 27 6.34 4.17 0.74
C ARG A 27 5.74 4.09 -0.67
N LYS A 28 4.61 3.38 -0.84
CA LYS A 28 3.96 3.20 -2.15
C LYS A 28 3.03 4.36 -2.51
N ALA A 29 2.20 4.83 -1.58
CA ALA A 29 1.20 5.87 -1.81
C ALA A 29 1.79 7.28 -1.88
N PHE A 30 2.86 7.55 -1.15
CA PHE A 30 3.49 8.87 -1.08
C PHE A 30 4.89 8.90 -1.70
N LEU A 31 5.27 7.84 -2.42
CA LEU A 31 6.58 7.70 -3.08
C LEU A 31 7.78 7.92 -2.13
N GLY A 32 7.63 7.50 -0.87
CA GLY A 32 8.62 7.71 0.19
C GLY A 32 8.52 9.05 0.93
N GLY A 33 7.57 9.92 0.55
CA GLY A 33 7.19 11.10 1.32
C GLY A 33 6.32 10.78 2.54
N SER A 34 6.00 11.81 3.31
CA SER A 34 5.08 11.72 4.46
C SER A 34 3.62 11.74 4.02
N CYS A 35 2.76 11.01 4.75
CA CYS A 35 1.31 11.14 4.64
C CYS A 35 0.89 12.55 5.09
N PRO A 36 0.15 13.32 4.28
CA PRO A 36 -0.50 14.55 4.74
C PRO A 36 -1.49 14.24 5.87
N SER A 37 -1.59 15.10 6.88
CA SER A 37 -2.46 14.88 8.05
C SER A 37 -3.93 14.65 7.69
N TYR A 38 -4.45 15.36 6.69
CA TYR A 38 -5.83 15.21 6.21
C TYR A 38 -6.11 13.88 5.48
N LEU A 39 -5.08 13.10 5.16
CA LEU A 39 -5.22 11.77 4.55
C LEU A 39 -4.95 10.63 5.54
N GLU A 40 -4.47 10.91 6.76
CA GLU A 40 -4.07 9.85 7.70
C GLU A 40 -5.22 8.90 8.04
N GLU A 41 -6.41 9.44 8.29
CA GLU A 41 -7.59 8.64 8.60
C GLU A 41 -8.01 7.74 7.43
N ILE A 42 -8.07 8.31 6.22
CA ILE A 42 -8.43 7.57 5.00
C ILE A 42 -7.37 6.51 4.69
N ALA A 43 -6.09 6.87 4.82
CA ALA A 43 -4.96 5.97 4.67
C ALA A 43 -5.04 4.77 5.61
N ASP A 44 -5.34 5.00 6.89
CA ASP A 44 -5.49 3.93 7.88
C ASP A 44 -6.71 3.03 7.58
N ILE A 45 -7.83 3.57 7.09
CA ILE A 45 -9.00 2.78 6.67
C ILE A 45 -8.66 1.89 5.46
N VAL A 46 -8.05 2.46 4.44
CA VAL A 46 -7.62 1.73 3.24
C VAL A 46 -6.61 0.63 3.61
N LEU A 47 -5.66 0.95 4.49
CA LEU A 47 -4.67 0.00 4.95
C LEU A 47 -5.29 -1.18 5.70
N LYS A 48 -6.29 -0.93 6.56
CA LYS A 48 -7.02 -1.99 7.27
C LYS A 48 -7.72 -2.94 6.31
N ARG A 49 -8.27 -2.44 5.19
CA ARG A 49 -8.89 -3.27 4.15
C ARG A 49 -7.91 -4.14 3.37
N CYS A 50 -6.62 -3.78 3.39
CA CYS A 50 -5.59 -4.62 2.78
C CYS A 50 -5.22 -5.84 3.65
N GLU A 51 -5.69 -5.90 4.92
CA GLU A 51 -5.50 -7.03 5.84
C GLU A 51 -4.03 -7.49 5.96
N GLY A 52 -3.09 -6.55 5.86
CA GLY A 52 -1.65 -6.82 5.91
C GLY A 52 -1.09 -7.52 4.67
N LEU A 53 -1.89 -7.85 3.65
CA LEU A 53 -1.43 -8.55 2.47
C LEU A 53 -0.48 -7.66 1.64
N PRO A 54 0.81 -8.03 1.46
CA PRO A 54 1.77 -7.18 0.76
C PRO A 54 1.32 -6.77 -0.64
N LEU A 55 0.71 -7.70 -1.38
CA LEU A 55 0.26 -7.43 -2.74
C LEU A 55 -0.89 -6.41 -2.78
N ALA A 56 -1.87 -6.53 -1.88
CA ALA A 56 -2.98 -5.58 -1.79
C ALA A 56 -2.46 -4.18 -1.45
N ILE A 57 -1.57 -4.09 -0.45
CA ILE A 57 -0.93 -2.83 -0.04
C ILE A 57 -0.18 -2.18 -1.20
N VAL A 58 0.62 -2.95 -1.94
CA VAL A 58 1.40 -2.41 -3.06
C VAL A 58 0.50 -1.93 -4.19
N VAL A 59 -0.51 -2.72 -4.58
CA VAL A 59 -1.44 -2.35 -5.66
C VAL A 59 -2.21 -1.08 -5.31
N ILE A 60 -2.83 -1.04 -4.13
CA ILE A 60 -3.65 0.09 -3.70
C ILE A 60 -2.78 1.33 -3.44
N GLY A 61 -1.64 1.17 -2.76
CA GLY A 61 -0.71 2.27 -2.53
C GLY A 61 -0.19 2.86 -3.84
N SER A 62 0.23 2.01 -4.79
CA SER A 62 0.69 2.49 -6.10
C SER A 62 -0.42 3.16 -6.92
N LEU A 63 -1.67 2.71 -6.80
CA LEU A 63 -2.82 3.36 -7.44
C LEU A 63 -3.12 4.73 -6.81
N LEU A 64 -3.08 4.84 -5.48
CA LEU A 64 -3.32 6.10 -4.77
C LEU A 64 -2.22 7.14 -5.02
N ALA A 65 -0.99 6.71 -5.29
CA ALA A 65 0.10 7.61 -5.70
C ALA A 65 -0.22 8.39 -6.98
N THR A 66 -1.07 7.86 -7.87
CA THR A 66 -1.47 8.57 -9.10
C THR A 66 -2.60 9.58 -8.86
N LYS A 67 -3.08 9.74 -7.61
CA LYS A 67 -4.21 10.61 -7.25
C LYS A 67 -3.79 11.97 -6.69
N ASN A 68 -2.49 12.28 -6.71
CA ASN A 68 -1.94 13.58 -6.28
C ASN A 68 -2.43 14.04 -4.89
N ASN A 69 -2.61 13.11 -3.96
CA ASN A 69 -3.15 13.37 -2.62
C ASN A 69 -4.52 14.08 -2.61
N ASN A 70 -5.31 13.94 -3.67
CA ASN A 70 -6.66 14.50 -3.72
C ASN A 70 -7.61 13.70 -2.81
N ILE A 71 -8.09 14.34 -1.75
CA ILE A 71 -8.98 13.72 -0.75
C ILE A 71 -10.26 13.13 -1.36
N GLU A 72 -10.84 13.76 -2.38
CA GLU A 72 -12.06 13.27 -3.04
C GLU A 72 -11.79 11.97 -3.82
N GLU A 73 -10.62 11.85 -4.44
CA GLU A 73 -10.20 10.62 -5.12
C GLU A 73 -9.88 9.50 -4.12
N TRP A 74 -9.28 9.84 -2.99
CA TRP A 74 -8.97 8.89 -1.91
C TRP A 74 -10.24 8.37 -1.23
N ASN A 75 -11.24 9.24 -1.03
CA ASN A 75 -12.53 8.87 -0.46
C ASN A 75 -13.30 7.81 -1.29
N LYS A 76 -12.98 7.64 -2.58
CA LYS A 76 -13.58 6.58 -3.42
C LYS A 76 -13.13 5.17 -3.00
N PHE A 77 -12.11 5.06 -2.17
CA PHE A 77 -11.58 3.80 -1.62
C PHE A 77 -12.05 3.51 -0.20
N LEU A 78 -12.86 4.41 0.38
CA LEU A 78 -13.63 4.17 1.61
C LEU A 78 -14.85 3.30 1.39
#